data_AF-A0A9E0LD95-F1
#
_entry.id   AF-A0A9E0LD95-F1
#
_cell.length_a   1.000
_cell.length_b   1.000
_cell.length_c   1.000
_cell.angle_alpha   90.00
_cell.angle_beta   90.00
_cell.angle_gamma   90.00
#
_symmetry.space_group_name_H-M   'P 1'
#
loop_
_entity.id
_entity.type
_entity.pdbx_description
1 polymer ?
#
loop_
_entity_poly.entity_id
_entity_poly.type
_entity_poly.pdbx_seq_one_letter_code
_entity_poly.pdbx_strand_id
1 'polypeptide(L)'
;MNLLQECRDELHAIQALLTGIGDAARPAPYVKKYAVIRAAGSIEAGFKQIIADRVDRDSHTQLKNFVARKIRNSSCNPNLDMIQGMLSEFDESWRLRFDEKIALADKPVLKGALTALVKARNSFAHGGAAELPIAKTTECFEHGCTVLLLLDQTVHEAAEGGA
;
A
#
# COMPACT_ATOMS: atom_id res chain seq x y z
N MET A 1 -9.89 7.04 -7.14
CA MET A 1 -8.76 6.97 -6.19
C MET A 1 -8.34 8.37 -5.75
N ASN A 2 -9.18 9.07 -4.98
CA ASN A 2 -8.84 10.41 -4.46
C ASN A 2 -7.74 10.33 -3.38
N LEU A 3 -7.80 9.30 -2.52
CA LEU A 3 -6.90 9.14 -1.37
C LEU A 3 -5.40 9.08 -1.69
N LEU A 4 -5.01 8.36 -2.75
CA LEU A 4 -3.60 8.23 -3.12
C LEU A 4 -3.04 9.55 -3.67
N GLN A 5 -3.85 10.28 -4.44
CA GLN A 5 -3.45 11.59 -4.95
C GLN A 5 -3.34 12.61 -3.80
N GLU A 6 -4.31 12.64 -2.89
CA GLU A 6 -4.24 13.47 -1.68
C GLU A 6 -2.98 13.17 -0.85
N CYS A 7 -2.64 11.89 -0.66
CA CYS A 7 -1.43 11.49 0.05
C CYS A 7 -0.16 11.95 -0.68
N ARG A 8 -0.13 11.85 -2.02
CA ARG A 8 1.00 12.31 -2.84
C ARG A 8 1.22 13.82 -2.67
N ASP A 9 0.16 14.60 -2.81
CA ASP A 9 0.20 16.05 -2.69
C ASP A 9 0.66 16.47 -1.28
N GLU A 10 0.17 15.76 -0.25
CA GLU A 10 0.56 15.97 1.13
C GLU A 10 2.03 15.62 1.42
N LEU A 11 2.56 14.52 0.85
CA LEU A 11 3.98 14.17 0.96
C LEU A 11 4.88 15.22 0.31
N HIS A 12 4.49 15.76 -0.85
CA HIS A 12 5.20 16.86 -1.49
C HIS A 12 5.17 18.15 -0.65
N ALA A 13 4.02 18.48 -0.06
CA ALA A 13 3.90 19.62 0.84
C ALA A 13 4.79 19.45 2.09
N ILE A 14 4.84 18.24 2.66
CA ILE A 14 5.73 17.91 3.79
C ILE A 14 7.20 18.04 3.39
N GLN A 15 7.58 17.56 2.21
CA GLN A 15 8.94 17.69 1.72
C GLN A 15 9.34 19.16 1.60
N ALA A 16 8.49 20.00 1.00
CA ALA A 16 8.73 21.44 0.90
C ALA A 16 8.83 22.12 2.28
N LEU A 17 7.95 21.74 3.22
CA LEU A 17 7.98 22.24 4.60
C LEU A 17 9.32 21.90 5.28
N LEU A 18 9.78 20.65 5.17
CA LEU A 18 11.03 20.19 5.77
C LEU A 18 12.25 20.88 5.14
N THR A 19 12.24 21.15 3.84
CA THR A 19 13.27 21.96 3.17
C THR A 19 13.31 23.39 3.72
N GLY A 20 12.16 24.00 3.99
CA GLY A 20 12.08 25.38 4.49
C GLY A 20 12.50 25.54 5.96
N ILE A 21 12.07 24.63 6.84
CA ILE A 21 12.37 24.74 8.29
C ILE A 21 13.74 24.15 8.66
N GLY A 22 14.30 23.29 7.82
CA GLY A 22 15.55 22.59 8.07
C GLY A 22 15.40 21.35 8.95
N ASP A 23 16.24 20.35 8.70
CA ASP A 23 16.16 19.03 9.32
C ASP A 23 16.45 19.01 10.83
N ALA A 24 17.14 20.04 11.34
CA ALA A 24 17.43 20.22 12.77
C ALA A 24 16.28 20.91 13.54
N ALA A 25 15.24 21.38 12.84
CA ALA A 25 14.11 22.01 13.50
C ALA A 25 13.40 20.99 14.39
N ARG A 26 13.09 21.39 15.64
CA ARG A 26 12.35 20.56 16.61
C ARG A 26 11.09 19.86 16.03
N PRO A 27 10.27 20.48 15.15
CA PRO A 27 9.13 19.79 14.55
C PRO A 27 9.49 18.69 13.52
N ALA A 28 10.67 18.75 12.89
CA ALA A 28 11.01 17.91 11.73
C ALA A 28 10.86 16.40 11.98
N PRO A 29 11.30 15.83 13.13
CA PRO A 29 11.12 14.41 13.41
C PRO A 29 9.64 13.99 13.50
N TYR A 30 8.78 14.83 14.07
CA TYR A 30 7.35 14.53 14.20
C TYR A 30 6.65 14.53 12.84
N VAL A 31 7.01 15.48 11.98
CA VAL A 31 6.49 15.59 10.61
C VAL A 31 6.93 14.39 9.76
N LYS A 32 8.19 13.94 9.89
CA LYS A 32 8.68 12.72 9.21
C LYS A 32 7.91 11.47 9.66
N LYS A 33 7.67 11.32 10.96
CA LYS A 33 6.86 10.23 11.52
C LYS A 33 5.42 10.25 10.99
N TYR A 34 4.81 11.43 10.95
CA TYR A 34 3.50 11.62 10.35
C TYR A 34 3.47 11.16 8.89
N ALA A 35 4.45 11.58 8.08
CA ALA A 35 4.55 11.19 6.66
C ALA A 35 4.59 9.67 6.47
N VAL A 36 5.33 8.95 7.32
CA VAL A 36 5.37 7.48 7.29
C VAL A 36 3.99 6.87 7.54
N ILE A 37 3.28 7.35 8.57
CA ILE A 37 1.94 6.85 8.91
C ILE A 37 0.94 7.17 7.80
N ARG A 38 0.98 8.39 7.27
CA ARG A 38 0.11 8.83 6.19
C ARG A 38 0.33 8.01 4.92
N ALA A 39 1.58 7.80 4.51
CA ALA A 39 1.92 6.98 3.35
C ALA A 39 1.49 5.52 3.54
N ALA A 40 1.89 4.88 4.65
CA ALA A 40 1.58 3.47 4.90
C ALA A 40 0.07 3.21 5.02
N GLY A 41 -0.65 4.09 5.72
CA GLY A 41 -2.10 4.00 5.87
C GLY A 41 -2.85 4.19 4.55
N SER A 42 -2.34 5.05 3.66
CA SER A 42 -2.94 5.25 2.33
C SER A 42 -2.77 4.04 1.43
N ILE A 43 -1.60 3.39 1.48
CA ILE A 43 -1.37 2.13 0.76
C ILE A 43 -2.29 1.03 1.29
N GLU A 44 -2.42 0.91 2.62
CA GLU A 44 -3.32 -0.05 3.25
C GLU A 44 -4.79 0.17 2.86
N ALA A 45 -5.25 1.41 2.91
CA ALA A 45 -6.60 1.76 2.51
C ALA A 45 -6.86 1.51 1.02
N GLY A 46 -5.90 1.88 0.15
CA GLY A 46 -5.99 1.62 -1.30
C GLY A 46 -6.05 0.12 -1.60
N PHE A 47 -5.22 -0.67 -0.95
CA PHE A 47 -5.25 -2.13 -1.04
C PHE A 47 -6.62 -2.72 -0.66
N LYS A 48 -7.14 -2.33 0.52
CA LYS A 48 -8.46 -2.79 1.00
C LYS A 48 -9.57 -2.39 0.04
N GLN A 49 -9.49 -1.19 -0.53
CA GLN A 49 -10.50 -0.68 -1.46
C GLN A 49 -10.53 -1.49 -2.76
N ILE A 50 -9.38 -1.75 -3.38
CA ILE A 50 -9.28 -2.54 -4.63
C ILE A 50 -9.92 -3.92 -4.46
N ILE A 51 -9.57 -4.62 -3.38
CA ILE A 51 -10.11 -5.97 -3.12
C ILE A 51 -11.61 -5.90 -2.83
N ALA A 52 -12.04 -4.92 -2.03
CA ALA A 52 -13.45 -4.76 -1.71
C ALA A 52 -14.29 -4.44 -2.94
N ASP A 53 -13.81 -3.57 -3.84
CA ASP A 53 -14.51 -3.21 -5.08
C ASP A 53 -14.70 -4.44 -5.98
N ARG A 54 -13.67 -5.29 -6.07
CA ARG A 54 -13.74 -6.52 -6.88
C ARG A 54 -14.74 -7.54 -6.32
N VAL A 55 -14.80 -7.68 -5.00
CA VAL A 55 -15.68 -8.63 -4.32
C VAL A 55 -17.11 -8.08 -4.28
N ASP A 56 -17.31 -6.80 -4.02
CA ASP A 56 -18.65 -6.22 -3.80
C ASP A 56 -19.53 -6.28 -5.06
N ARG A 57 -18.92 -6.35 -6.26
CA ARG A 57 -19.61 -6.31 -7.56
C ARG A 57 -20.58 -7.47 -7.81
N ASP A 58 -20.26 -8.69 -7.35
CA ASP A 58 -21.02 -9.91 -7.73
C ASP A 58 -21.17 -10.94 -6.58
N SER A 59 -20.92 -10.54 -5.33
CA SER A 59 -20.92 -11.47 -4.19
C SER A 59 -22.24 -11.55 -3.42
N HIS A 60 -22.58 -12.75 -2.94
CA HIS A 60 -23.59 -12.92 -1.90
C HIS A 60 -23.19 -12.24 -0.57
N THR A 61 -24.17 -11.80 0.21
CA THR A 61 -23.97 -11.08 1.48
C THR A 61 -23.04 -11.80 2.45
N GLN A 62 -23.05 -13.14 2.49
CA GLN A 62 -22.18 -13.95 3.33
C GLN A 62 -20.70 -13.80 2.93
N LEU A 63 -20.41 -13.76 1.63
CA LEU A 63 -19.06 -13.54 1.10
C LEU A 63 -18.61 -12.09 1.33
N LYS A 64 -19.52 -11.11 1.17
CA LYS A 64 -19.25 -9.70 1.55
C LYS A 64 -18.89 -9.57 3.03
N ASN A 65 -19.61 -10.25 3.91
CA ASN A 65 -19.33 -10.25 5.35
C ASN A 65 -18.01 -10.95 5.71
N PHE A 66 -17.67 -12.04 5.00
CA PHE A 66 -16.38 -12.70 5.16
C PHE A 66 -15.23 -11.77 4.77
N VAL A 67 -15.31 -11.16 3.59
CA VAL A 67 -14.29 -10.23 3.08
C VAL A 67 -14.19 -8.97 3.95
N ALA A 68 -15.31 -8.41 4.41
CA ALA A 68 -15.29 -7.27 5.33
C ALA A 68 -14.52 -7.58 6.62
N ARG A 69 -14.73 -8.77 7.21
CA ARG A 69 -14.02 -9.19 8.44
C ARG A 69 -12.55 -9.48 8.19
N LYS A 70 -12.23 -10.19 7.11
CA LYS A 70 -10.86 -10.63 6.82
C LYS A 70 -9.97 -9.49 6.32
N ILE A 71 -10.54 -8.52 5.62
CA ILE A 71 -9.79 -7.51 4.86
C ILE A 71 -10.09 -6.09 5.34
N ARG A 72 -11.34 -5.62 5.27
CA ARG A 72 -11.67 -4.23 5.64
C ARG A 72 -11.35 -3.94 7.11
N ASN A 73 -11.71 -4.85 8.02
CA ASN A 73 -11.61 -4.64 9.46
C ASN A 73 -10.28 -5.12 10.07
N SER A 74 -9.43 -5.80 9.30
CA SER A 74 -8.13 -6.25 9.76
C SER A 74 -7.12 -5.12 9.65
N SER A 75 -6.27 -4.92 10.66
CA SER A 75 -5.07 -4.08 10.52
C SER A 75 -4.09 -4.83 9.64
N CYS A 76 -4.00 -4.45 8.36
CA CYS A 76 -3.16 -5.17 7.42
C CYS A 76 -1.79 -4.49 7.30
N ASN A 77 -0.77 -5.30 7.08
CA ASN A 77 0.56 -4.84 6.73
C ASN A 77 0.75 -5.20 5.26
N PRO A 78 0.35 -4.34 4.30
CA PRO A 78 0.37 -4.66 2.88
C PRO A 78 1.82 -4.67 2.36
N ASN A 79 2.62 -5.61 2.83
CA ASN A 79 3.86 -6.00 2.19
C ASN A 79 3.54 -6.95 1.03
N LEU A 80 4.52 -7.12 0.14
CA LEU A 80 4.30 -7.90 -1.07
C LEU A 80 3.85 -9.33 -0.76
N ASP A 81 4.48 -9.99 0.23
CA ASP A 81 4.19 -11.38 0.61
C ASP A 81 2.75 -11.54 1.15
N MET A 82 2.24 -10.54 1.85
CA MET A 82 0.86 -10.50 2.37
C MET A 82 -0.16 -10.35 1.24
N ILE A 83 0.08 -9.42 0.30
CA ILE A 83 -0.77 -9.22 -0.89
C ILE A 83 -0.83 -10.52 -1.69
N GLN A 84 0.34 -11.08 -1.94
CA GLN A 84 0.57 -12.36 -2.59
C GLN A 84 -0.19 -13.51 -1.92
N GLY A 85 -0.09 -13.66 -0.60
CA GLY A 85 -0.82 -14.69 0.15
C GLY A 85 -2.33 -14.51 0.06
N MET A 86 -2.83 -13.27 0.16
CA MET A 86 -4.26 -13.00 0.01
C MET A 86 -4.77 -13.36 -1.39
N LEU A 87 -4.03 -13.01 -2.45
CA LEU A 87 -4.45 -13.33 -3.81
C LEU A 87 -4.65 -14.84 -3.99
N SER A 88 -3.72 -15.66 -3.49
CA SER A 88 -3.85 -17.13 -3.52
C SER A 88 -5.07 -17.66 -2.75
N GLU A 89 -5.51 -16.97 -1.70
CA GLU A 89 -6.74 -17.36 -0.97
C GLU A 89 -8.02 -17.06 -1.77
N PHE A 90 -7.98 -16.07 -2.68
CA PHE A 90 -9.12 -15.76 -3.56
C PHE A 90 -9.09 -16.62 -4.82
N ASP A 91 -7.98 -16.59 -5.55
CA ASP A 91 -7.80 -17.24 -6.85
C ASP A 91 -6.30 -17.31 -7.18
N GLU A 92 -5.77 -18.53 -7.31
CA GLU A 92 -4.36 -18.73 -7.65
C GLU A 92 -3.98 -18.11 -9.01
N SER A 93 -4.93 -17.99 -9.96
CA SER A 93 -4.69 -17.31 -11.23
C SER A 93 -4.44 -15.80 -11.06
N TRP A 94 -5.05 -15.16 -10.04
CA TRP A 94 -4.77 -13.76 -9.73
C TRP A 94 -3.36 -13.64 -9.16
N ARG A 95 -2.97 -14.61 -8.32
CA ARG A 95 -1.62 -14.63 -7.78
C ARG A 95 -0.57 -14.73 -8.89
N LEU A 96 -0.73 -15.68 -9.81
CA LEU A 96 0.22 -15.89 -10.91
C LEU A 96 0.36 -14.65 -11.79
N ARG A 97 -0.75 -14.06 -12.24
CA ARG A 97 -0.75 -12.83 -13.06
C ARG A 97 -0.12 -11.65 -12.34
N PHE A 98 -0.39 -11.49 -11.04
CA PHE A 98 0.24 -10.45 -10.25
C PHE A 98 1.76 -10.66 -10.12
N ASP A 99 2.21 -11.90 -9.92
CA ASP A 99 3.63 -12.22 -9.82
C ASP A 99 4.38 -11.93 -11.13
N GLU A 100 3.76 -12.22 -12.29
CA GLU A 100 4.29 -11.87 -13.61
C GLU A 100 4.42 -10.36 -13.78
N LYS A 101 3.35 -9.60 -13.50
CA LYS A 101 3.35 -8.13 -13.57
C LYS A 101 4.42 -7.50 -12.67
N ILE A 102 4.55 -8.01 -11.44
CA ILE A 102 5.55 -7.53 -10.48
C ILE A 102 6.97 -7.88 -10.93
N ALA A 103 7.18 -9.05 -11.54
CA ALA A 103 8.48 -9.42 -12.09
C ALA A 103 8.94 -8.47 -13.21
N LEU A 104 8.01 -8.04 -14.07
CA LEU A 104 8.27 -7.06 -15.14
C LEU A 104 8.53 -5.65 -14.60
N ALA A 105 8.03 -5.32 -13.40
CA ALA A 105 8.09 -3.99 -12.81
C ALA A 105 9.19 -3.81 -11.72
N ASP A 106 10.24 -4.63 -11.75
CA ASP A 106 11.33 -4.67 -10.76
C ASP A 106 10.89 -5.08 -9.34
N LYS A 107 10.56 -6.37 -9.21
CA LYS A 107 10.13 -7.00 -7.95
C LYS A 107 11.02 -6.67 -6.74
N PRO A 108 12.37 -6.75 -6.80
CA PRO A 108 13.23 -6.38 -5.67
C PRO A 108 12.98 -4.96 -5.16
N VAL A 109 12.88 -3.97 -6.05
CA VAL A 109 12.65 -2.56 -5.68
C VAL A 109 11.27 -2.39 -5.03
N LEU A 110 10.22 -2.92 -5.66
CA LEU A 110 8.85 -2.82 -5.15
C LEU A 110 8.69 -3.51 -3.79
N LYS A 111 9.25 -4.73 -3.64
CA LYS A 111 9.24 -5.47 -2.37
C LYS A 111 10.01 -4.72 -1.28
N GLY A 112 11.19 -4.21 -1.61
CA GLY A 112 12.03 -3.45 -0.68
C GLY A 112 11.33 -2.19 -0.18
N ALA A 113 10.69 -1.45 -1.08
CA ALA A 113 9.94 -0.23 -0.78
C ALA A 113 8.78 -0.47 0.21
N LEU A 114 7.89 -1.42 -0.10
CA LEU A 114 6.78 -1.75 0.80
C LEU A 114 7.27 -2.27 2.16
N THR A 115 8.33 -3.09 2.16
CA THR A 115 8.92 -3.61 3.39
C THR A 115 9.49 -2.50 4.26
N ALA A 116 10.21 -1.53 3.67
CA ALA A 116 10.75 -0.38 4.39
C ALA A 116 9.64 0.47 5.02
N LEU A 117 8.58 0.76 4.25
CA LEU A 117 7.46 1.56 4.72
C LEU A 117 6.69 0.90 5.86
N VAL A 118 6.40 -0.41 5.74
CA VAL A 118 5.74 -1.21 6.80
C VAL A 118 6.62 -1.30 8.05
N LYS A 119 7.94 -1.52 7.90
CA LYS A 119 8.87 -1.56 9.03
C LYS A 119 8.92 -0.22 9.76
N ALA A 120 8.97 0.90 9.04
CA ALA A 120 8.98 2.23 9.63
C ALA A 120 7.67 2.51 10.40
N ARG A 121 6.50 2.19 9.81
CA ARG A 121 5.20 2.32 10.47
C ARG A 121 5.12 1.47 11.75
N ASN A 122 5.52 0.21 11.68
CA ASN A 122 5.49 -0.70 12.83
C ASN A 122 6.45 -0.25 13.92
N SER A 123 7.67 0.18 13.55
CA SER A 123 8.62 0.76 14.49
C SER A 123 7.98 1.93 15.25
N PHE A 124 7.32 2.87 14.55
CA PHE A 124 6.62 3.99 15.20
C PHE A 124 5.54 3.52 16.17
N ALA A 125 4.65 2.63 15.70
CA ALA A 125 3.51 2.15 16.47
C ALA A 125 3.91 1.44 17.76
N HIS A 126 5.10 0.83 17.78
CA HIS A 126 5.67 0.15 18.95
C HIS A 126 6.63 1.04 19.78
N GLY A 127 6.63 2.36 19.56
CA GLY A 127 7.42 3.33 20.35
C GLY A 127 8.84 3.58 19.84
N GLY A 128 9.20 3.05 18.68
CA GLY A 128 10.47 3.30 18.00
C GLY A 128 10.51 4.63 17.24
N ALA A 129 11.67 4.93 16.65
CA ALA A 129 11.96 6.23 16.05
C ALA A 129 11.41 6.43 14.62
N ALA A 130 10.95 5.36 13.95
CA ALA A 130 10.37 5.42 12.59
C ALA A 130 11.25 6.19 11.60
N GLU A 131 12.55 5.88 11.59
CA GLU A 131 13.56 6.64 10.86
C GLU A 131 13.51 6.34 9.37
N LEU A 132 12.61 7.02 8.66
CA LEU A 132 12.59 7.06 7.21
C LEU A 132 12.66 8.53 6.75
N PRO A 133 13.72 8.93 6.02
CA PRO A 133 13.80 10.27 5.45
C PRO A 133 12.61 10.56 4.53
N ILE A 134 12.13 11.80 4.49
CA ILE A 134 10.95 12.16 3.69
C ILE A 134 11.09 11.79 2.20
N ALA A 135 12.29 11.94 1.63
CA ALA A 135 12.56 11.53 0.25
C ALA A 135 12.36 10.02 0.07
N LYS A 136 12.84 9.22 1.03
CA LYS A 136 12.68 7.76 0.98
C LYS A 136 11.23 7.34 1.25
N THR A 137 10.53 8.03 2.15
CA THR A 137 9.09 7.81 2.39
C THR A 137 8.28 8.05 1.12
N THR A 138 8.57 9.13 0.39
CA THR A 138 7.91 9.47 -0.87
C THR A 138 8.21 8.45 -1.97
N GLU A 139 9.48 8.07 -2.13
CA GLU A 139 9.90 6.99 -3.05
C GLU A 139 9.18 5.67 -2.74
N CYS A 140 9.16 5.26 -1.47
CA CYS A 140 8.47 4.04 -1.05
C CYS A 140 6.96 4.11 -1.29
N PHE A 141 6.35 5.28 -1.12
CA PHE A 141 4.94 5.52 -1.39
C PHE A 141 4.63 5.37 -2.89
N GLU A 142 5.43 5.96 -3.78
CA GLU A 142 5.22 5.83 -5.23
C GLU A 142 5.38 4.39 -5.71
N HIS A 143 6.39 3.66 -5.21
CA HIS A 143 6.50 2.22 -5.48
C HIS A 143 5.31 1.43 -4.92
N GLY A 144 4.79 1.82 -3.76
CA GLY A 144 3.55 1.26 -3.22
C GLY A 144 2.35 1.52 -4.14
N CYS A 145 2.23 2.73 -4.70
CA CYS A 145 1.19 3.06 -5.68
C CYS A 145 1.31 2.21 -6.95
N THR A 146 2.54 1.97 -7.44
CA THR A 146 2.79 1.04 -8.55
C THR A 146 2.29 -0.37 -8.21
N VAL A 147 2.57 -0.87 -7.01
CA VAL A 147 2.07 -2.19 -6.58
C VAL A 147 0.54 -2.23 -6.57
N LEU A 148 -0.11 -1.19 -6.06
CA LEU A 148 -1.58 -1.09 -6.06
C LEU A 148 -2.17 -1.02 -7.47
N LEU A 149 -1.51 -0.32 -8.39
CA LEU A 149 -1.92 -0.27 -9.80
C LEU A 149 -1.86 -1.66 -10.44
N LEU A 150 -0.76 -2.39 -10.23
CA LEU A 150 -0.59 -3.74 -10.77
C LEU A 150 -1.61 -4.71 -10.14
N LEU A 151 -1.89 -4.56 -8.84
CA LEU A 151 -2.93 -5.32 -8.17
C LEU A 151 -4.31 -5.06 -8.76
N ASP A 152 -4.66 -3.78 -8.94
CA ASP A 152 -5.95 -3.37 -9.50
C ASP A 152 -6.15 -3.95 -10.91
N GLN A 153 -5.14 -3.85 -11.75
CA GLN A 153 -5.12 -4.48 -13.07
C GLN A 153 -5.33 -5.98 -12.99
N THR A 154 -4.61 -6.68 -12.12
CA THR A 154 -4.76 -8.14 -11.96
C THR A 154 -6.18 -8.54 -11.59
N VAL A 155 -6.77 -7.89 -10.59
CA VAL A 155 -8.06 -8.34 -10.04
C VAL A 155 -9.25 -7.91 -10.91
N HIS A 156 -9.08 -6.86 -11.72
CA HIS A 156 -10.11 -6.33 -12.62
C HIS A 156 -9.91 -6.70 -14.10
N GLU A 157 -8.80 -7.34 -14.48
CA GLU A 157 -8.66 -7.97 -15.79
C GLU A 157 -9.68 -9.09 -15.97
N ALA A 158 -10.46 -9.00 -17.06
CA ALA A 158 -11.36 -10.07 -17.46
C ALA A 158 -10.54 -11.36 -17.66
N ALA A 159 -11.05 -12.48 -17.14
CA ALA A 159 -10.42 -13.77 -17.40
C ALA A 159 -10.44 -14.02 -18.92
N GLU A 160 -9.27 -14.16 -19.54
CA GLU A 160 -9.19 -14.67 -20.90
C GLU A 160 -9.66 -16.13 -20.89
N GLY A 161 -10.76 -16.42 -21.58
CA GLY A 161 -11.15 -17.76 -22.00
C GLY A 161 -11.93 -18.58 -20.96
N GLY A 162 -13.26 -18.43 -20.99
CA GLY A 162 -14.20 -19.31 -20.29
C GLY A 162 -15.53 -19.39 -21.01
N ALA A 163 -15.51 -19.82 -22.28
CA ALA A 163 -16.65 -20.34 -23.03
C ALA A 163 -16.15 -21.40 -24.01
#